data_AF-A0A453GSB2-F1
#
_entry.id   AF-A0A453GSB2-F1
#
_cell.length_a   1.000
_cell.length_b   1.000
_cell.length_c   1.000
_cell.angle_alpha   90.00
_cell.angle_beta   90.00
_cell.angle_gamma   90.00
#
_symmetry.space_group_name_H-M   'P 1'
#
loop_
_entity.id
_entity.type
_entity.pdbx_description
1 polymer ?
#
loop_
_entity_poly.entity_id
_entity_poly.type
_entity_poly.pdbx_seq_one_letter_code
_entity_poly.pdbx_strand_id
1 'polypeptide(L)'
;GPMIAKLSALLARVEDADERRERFNISPRETSTHDHSQATSTSVGHLMAQLPIQLHVDNLIRLLALDHDDNVIEKKLKVVTIFGPASADKTAVVRTYYHQYGGKFQYRAFLRVSRDPDMWRLLTDMISQIKAPLTHTISDVQGLTGRITKHPTQILAEPHI
;
A
#
# COMPACT_ATOMS: atom_id res chain seq x y z
N GLY A 1 -3.93 -38.73 9.64
CA GLY A 1 -3.72 -38.29 11.03
C GLY A 1 -3.58 -36.77 11.12
N PRO A 2 -3.83 -36.16 12.28
CA PRO A 2 -3.83 -34.69 12.45
C PRO A 2 -2.49 -34.02 12.09
N MET A 3 -1.37 -34.75 12.18
CA MET A 3 -0.05 -34.26 11.75
C MET A 3 0.05 -34.10 10.21
N ILE A 4 -0.52 -35.04 9.45
CA ILE A 4 -0.54 -35.01 7.97
C ILE A 4 -1.44 -33.86 7.47
N ALA A 5 -2.54 -33.59 8.17
CA ALA A 5 -3.41 -32.45 7.88
C ALA A 5 -2.70 -31.10 8.11
N LYS A 6 -1.89 -30.99 9.16
CA LYS A 6 -1.09 -29.77 9.40
C LYS A 6 0.01 -29.59 8.35
N LEU A 7 0.67 -30.68 7.94
CA LEU A 7 1.71 -30.64 6.93
C LEU A 7 1.16 -30.24 5.56
N SER A 8 0.02 -30.81 5.16
CA SER A 8 -0.67 -30.44 3.91
C SER A 8 -1.16 -28.98 3.92
N ALA A 9 -1.69 -28.50 5.05
CA ALA A 9 -2.05 -27.09 5.20
C ALA A 9 -0.84 -26.15 5.10
N LEU A 10 0.33 -26.57 5.61
CA LEU A 10 1.58 -25.81 5.46
C LEU A 10 2.03 -25.78 3.99
N LEU A 11 2.03 -26.93 3.31
CA LEU A 11 2.41 -27.04 1.90
C LEU A 11 1.49 -26.19 1.01
N ALA A 12 0.18 -26.21 1.25
CA ALA A 12 -0.77 -25.36 0.52
C ALA A 12 -0.49 -23.86 0.72
N ARG A 13 -0.04 -23.46 1.91
CA ARG A 13 0.34 -22.06 2.19
C ARG A 13 1.67 -21.67 1.55
N VAL A 14 2.60 -22.61 1.40
CA VAL A 14 3.87 -22.39 0.69
C VAL A 14 3.59 -22.22 -0.80
N GLU A 15 2.74 -23.06 -1.38
CA GLU A 15 2.33 -22.96 -2.78
C GLU A 15 1.60 -21.64 -3.07
N ASP A 16 0.60 -21.28 -2.25
CA ASP A 16 -0.07 -19.99 -2.37
C ASP A 16 0.90 -18.80 -2.23
N ALA A 17 1.99 -18.95 -1.46
CA ALA A 17 3.04 -17.94 -1.35
C ALA A 17 3.93 -17.85 -2.58
N ASP A 18 4.26 -18.98 -3.19
CA ASP A 18 5.01 -19.06 -4.43
C ASP A 18 4.22 -18.44 -5.58
N GLU A 19 2.96 -18.82 -5.74
CA GLU A 19 2.08 -18.21 -6.75
C GLU A 19 1.92 -16.69 -6.56
N ARG A 20 1.85 -16.21 -5.31
CA ARG A 20 1.82 -14.77 -5.02
C ARG A 20 3.11 -14.10 -5.48
N ARG A 21 4.28 -14.73 -5.30
CA ARG A 21 5.56 -14.17 -5.75
C ARG A 21 5.58 -14.00 -7.27
N GLU A 22 5.15 -15.02 -8.00
CA GLU A 22 5.12 -15.01 -9.47
C GLU A 22 4.15 -13.97 -10.04
N ARG A 23 2.95 -13.84 -9.44
CA ARG A 23 1.93 -12.87 -9.89
C ARG A 23 2.36 -11.41 -9.81
N PHE A 24 3.26 -11.07 -8.89
CA PHE A 24 3.71 -9.69 -8.70
C PHE A 24 5.04 -9.38 -9.41
N ASN A 25 5.57 -10.32 -10.22
CA ASN A 25 6.80 -10.18 -11.02
C ASN A 25 7.96 -9.51 -10.25
N ILE A 26 8.16 -9.93 -9.00
CA ILE A 26 9.14 -9.33 -8.08
C ILE A 26 10.53 -9.94 -8.37
N SER A 27 11.10 -9.63 -9.55
CA SER A 27 12.43 -10.03 -10.06
C SER A 27 12.75 -11.55 -10.12
N PRO A 28 13.49 -12.04 -11.13
CA PRO A 28 13.93 -13.44 -11.18
C PRO A 28 14.83 -13.82 -10.01
N ARG A 29 14.85 -15.12 -9.68
CA ARG A 29 15.79 -15.74 -8.73
C ARG A 29 17.21 -15.26 -9.02
N GLU A 30 17.75 -14.38 -8.16
CA GLU A 30 19.15 -13.96 -8.24
C GLU A 30 20.04 -15.14 -7.85
N THR A 31 20.44 -15.93 -8.86
CA THR A 31 21.75 -16.56 -8.82
C THR A 31 22.77 -15.45 -8.98
N SER A 32 23.53 -15.21 -7.92
CA SER A 32 24.58 -14.21 -7.84
C SER A 32 25.43 -14.11 -9.12
N THR A 33 25.28 -13.01 -9.85
CA THR A 33 26.35 -12.39 -10.64
C THR A 33 26.10 -10.89 -10.67
N HIS A 34 27.09 -10.14 -10.15
CA HIS A 34 27.20 -8.68 -10.22
C HIS A 34 26.80 -8.12 -11.59
N ASP A 35 25.87 -7.16 -11.66
CA ASP A 35 26.14 -5.86 -12.30
C ASP A 35 25.05 -4.80 -12.04
N HIS A 36 25.48 -3.53 -12.05
CA HIS A 36 24.72 -2.31 -11.73
C HIS A 36 23.65 -1.92 -12.79
N SER A 37 22.42 -1.62 -12.39
CA SER A 37 21.62 -0.49 -12.94
C SER A 37 20.44 -0.12 -12.03
N GLN A 38 20.19 1.19 -11.93
CA GLN A 38 19.38 1.86 -10.90
C GLN A 38 17.86 1.65 -11.03
N ALA A 39 17.26 1.16 -9.94
CA ALA A 39 15.93 1.53 -9.47
C ALA A 39 15.96 1.46 -7.94
N THR A 40 15.83 2.59 -7.23
CA THR A 40 15.83 2.59 -5.75
C THR A 40 14.48 2.10 -5.22
N SER A 41 14.25 0.80 -5.34
CA SER A 41 13.25 0.07 -4.55
C SER A 41 13.84 -0.18 -3.16
N THR A 42 13.54 0.68 -2.19
CA THR A 42 13.98 0.46 -0.81
C THR A 42 13.16 -0.68 -0.20
N SER A 43 13.72 -1.89 -0.27
CA SER A 43 13.18 -3.13 0.29
C SER A 43 13.25 -3.12 1.82
N VAL A 44 12.12 -3.33 2.49
CA VAL A 44 12.03 -3.49 3.96
C VAL A 44 11.73 -4.95 4.35
N GLY A 45 11.85 -5.90 3.41
CA GLY A 45 11.26 -7.23 3.54
C GLY A 45 11.81 -8.12 4.66
N HIS A 46 13.05 -7.91 5.12
CA HIS A 46 13.72 -8.83 6.04
C HIS A 46 13.61 -8.43 7.54
N LEU A 47 13.37 -7.15 7.86
CA LEU A 47 13.36 -6.67 9.25
C LEU A 47 12.00 -6.76 9.98
N MET A 48 10.91 -7.02 9.24
CA MET A 48 9.55 -6.94 9.76
C MET A 48 9.22 -7.93 10.89
N ALA A 49 10.02 -8.99 11.10
CA ALA A 49 9.74 -10.05 12.07
C ALA A 49 10.43 -9.90 13.44
N GLN A 50 11.36 -8.96 13.62
CA GLN A 50 12.24 -8.92 14.81
C GLN A 50 12.19 -7.61 15.60
N LEU A 51 11.37 -6.65 15.19
CA LEU A 51 11.50 -5.27 15.62
C LEU A 51 10.15 -4.67 16.04
N PRO A 52 10.10 -3.80 17.06
CA PRO A 52 8.85 -3.17 17.50
C PRO A 52 8.12 -2.52 16.34
N ILE A 53 6.79 -2.62 16.34
CA ILE A 53 5.91 -1.99 15.34
C ILE A 53 6.27 -0.51 15.15
N GLN A 54 6.63 0.19 16.23
CA GLN A 54 6.98 1.61 16.17
C GLN A 54 8.18 1.90 15.26
N LEU A 55 9.25 1.11 15.30
CA LEU A 55 10.42 1.40 14.43
C LEU A 55 10.08 1.20 12.95
N HIS A 56 9.15 0.29 12.63
CA HIS A 56 8.63 0.16 11.27
C HIS A 56 7.76 1.35 10.86
N VAL A 57 6.96 1.89 11.78
CA VAL A 57 6.20 3.12 11.55
C VAL A 57 7.15 4.28 11.28
N ASP A 58 8.20 4.44 12.07
CA ASP A 58 9.19 5.52 11.91
C ASP A 58 9.89 5.43 10.53
N ASN A 59 10.21 4.22 10.08
CA ASN A 59 10.73 3.99 8.73
C ASN A 59 9.73 4.42 7.64
N LEU A 60 8.42 4.18 7.81
CA LEU A 60 7.40 4.63 6.85
C LEU A 60 7.31 6.16 6.78
N ILE A 61 7.40 6.84 7.91
CA ILE A 61 7.37 8.31 7.97
C ILE A 61 8.57 8.88 7.19
N ARG A 62 9.77 8.32 7.42
CA ARG A 62 10.99 8.71 6.71
C ARG A 62 10.88 8.46 5.20
N LEU A 63 10.40 7.28 4.79
CA LEU A 63 10.23 6.94 3.37
C LEU A 63 9.20 7.84 2.66
N LEU A 64 8.13 8.22 3.36
CA LEU A 64 7.13 9.16 2.85
C LEU A 64 7.62 10.62 2.95
N ALA A 65 8.78 10.85 3.57
CA ALA A 65 9.39 12.14 3.89
C ALA A 65 8.40 13.11 4.58
N LEU A 66 7.65 12.59 5.55
CA LEU A 66 6.71 13.39 6.36
C LEU A 66 7.38 14.19 7.50
N ASP A 67 8.71 14.09 7.59
CA ASP A 67 9.55 14.74 8.61
C ASP A 67 10.35 15.94 8.07
N HIS A 68 10.22 16.28 6.79
CA HIS A 68 10.89 17.46 6.21
C HIS A 68 9.92 18.64 6.26
N ASP A 69 10.33 19.71 6.94
CA ASP A 69 9.59 20.97 7.15
C ASP A 69 9.74 21.94 5.95
N ASP A 70 10.34 21.46 4.85
CA ASP A 70 10.70 22.32 3.74
C ASP A 70 9.47 22.60 2.89
N ASN A 71 9.14 23.90 2.82
CA ASN A 71 8.13 24.56 1.99
C ASN A 71 8.25 24.31 0.46
N VAL A 72 9.03 23.31 0.05
CA VAL A 72 9.13 22.78 -1.30
C VAL A 72 8.76 21.29 -1.23
N ILE A 73 7.52 20.99 -0.85
CA ILE A 73 6.97 19.66 -1.10
C ILE A 73 6.96 19.51 -2.61
N GLU A 74 7.92 18.79 -3.17
CA GLU A 74 7.77 18.24 -4.50
C GLU A 74 6.50 17.40 -4.47
N LYS A 75 5.40 17.94 -5.02
CA LYS A 75 4.07 17.31 -5.08
C LYS A 75 4.08 16.12 -6.06
N LYS A 76 5.00 15.18 -5.86
CA LYS A 76 5.16 13.94 -6.61
C LYS A 76 4.44 12.82 -5.86
N LEU A 77 3.81 11.93 -6.61
CA LEU A 77 3.21 10.72 -6.08
C LEU A 77 4.29 9.84 -5.45
N LYS A 78 4.12 9.45 -4.18
CA LYS A 78 4.98 8.49 -3.49
C LYS A 78 4.22 7.21 -3.22
N VAL A 79 4.84 6.08 -3.54
CA VAL A 79 4.28 4.74 -3.30
C VAL A 79 5.30 3.95 -2.49
N VAL A 80 4.86 3.41 -1.36
CA VAL A 80 5.68 2.52 -0.51
C VAL A 80 5.02 1.15 -0.48
N THR A 81 5.76 0.13 -0.91
CA THR A 81 5.31 -1.27 -0.89
C THR A 81 5.93 -1.98 0.30
N ILE A 82 5.10 -2.63 1.13
CA ILE A 82 5.56 -3.39 2.30
C ILE A 82 5.37 -4.87 2.01
N PHE A 83 6.47 -5.62 1.98
CA PHE A 83 6.47 -7.05 1.78
C PHE A 83 7.24 -7.76 2.90
N GLY A 84 7.24 -9.10 2.89
CA GLY A 84 7.85 -9.92 3.93
C GLY A 84 7.08 -11.22 4.16
N PRO A 85 7.41 -11.99 5.20
CA PRO A 85 6.71 -13.22 5.51
C PRO A 85 5.27 -12.98 5.97
N ALA A 86 4.43 -14.01 5.89
CA ALA A 86 3.01 -13.95 6.29
C ALA A 86 2.81 -13.62 7.78
N SER A 87 3.81 -13.89 8.62
CA SER A 87 3.82 -13.63 10.06
C SER A 87 4.33 -12.24 10.45
N ALA A 88 4.75 -11.41 9.49
CA ALA A 88 5.51 -10.19 9.77
C ALA A 88 4.64 -8.97 10.15
N ASP A 89 3.40 -9.18 10.56
CA ASP A 89 2.46 -8.14 11.03
C ASP A 89 2.40 -6.85 10.18
N LYS A 90 2.60 -6.97 8.87
CA LYS A 90 2.67 -5.82 7.95
C LYS A 90 1.41 -4.97 8.02
N THR A 91 0.25 -5.63 8.05
CA THR A 91 -1.05 -4.96 8.18
C THR A 91 -1.16 -4.23 9.52
N ALA A 92 -0.54 -4.73 10.59
CA ALA A 92 -0.51 -4.04 11.88
C ALA A 92 0.35 -2.77 11.80
N VAL A 93 1.55 -2.84 11.19
CA VAL A 93 2.39 -1.65 10.96
C VAL A 93 1.66 -0.58 10.15
N VAL A 94 1.07 -0.94 9.01
CA VAL A 94 0.32 0.01 8.16
C VAL A 94 -0.89 0.57 8.91
N ARG A 95 -1.59 -0.27 9.68
CA ARG A 95 -2.72 0.16 10.49
C ARG A 95 -2.28 1.17 11.55
N THR A 96 -1.22 0.89 12.30
CA THR A 96 -0.69 1.81 13.32
C THR A 96 -0.28 3.14 12.69
N TYR A 97 0.45 3.11 11.58
CA TYR A 97 0.81 4.31 10.82
C TYR A 97 -0.43 5.11 10.39
N TYR A 98 -1.44 4.44 9.82
CA TYR A 98 -2.67 5.10 9.37
C TYR A 98 -3.42 5.81 10.51
N HIS A 99 -3.45 5.21 11.71
CA HIS A 99 -4.11 5.81 12.88
C HIS A 99 -3.32 6.99 13.45
N GLN A 100 -2.00 6.84 13.59
CA GLN A 100 -1.12 7.86 14.18
C GLN A 100 -0.88 9.05 13.24
N TYR A 101 -0.60 8.80 11.96
CA TYR A 101 -0.15 9.80 10.99
C TYR A 101 -1.14 10.10 9.89
N GLY A 102 -2.23 9.34 9.77
CA GLY A 102 -3.22 9.58 8.72
C GLY A 102 -3.86 10.97 8.79
N GLY A 103 -3.83 11.64 9.95
CA GLY A 103 -4.30 13.03 10.10
C GLY A 103 -3.45 14.08 9.39
N LYS A 104 -2.21 13.75 8.98
CA LYS A 104 -1.36 14.63 8.16
C LYS A 104 -1.84 14.74 6.70
N PHE A 105 -2.78 13.91 6.28
CA PHE A 105 -3.32 13.90 4.93
C PHE A 105 -4.73 14.50 4.92
N GLN A 106 -4.97 15.44 4.00
CA GLN A 106 -6.32 16.01 3.80
C GLN A 106 -7.34 14.93 3.41
N TYR A 107 -6.90 13.96 2.61
CA TYR A 107 -7.69 12.82 2.14
C TYR A 107 -6.98 11.52 2.46
N ARG A 108 -7.70 10.56 3.04
CA ARG A 108 -7.18 9.23 3.34
C ARG A 108 -8.24 8.16 3.15
N ALA A 109 -7.82 7.00 2.69
CA ALA A 109 -8.65 5.81 2.63
C ALA A 109 -7.82 4.60 3.03
N PHE A 110 -8.44 3.65 3.72
CA PHE A 110 -7.88 2.34 4.00
C PHE A 110 -8.77 1.28 3.36
N LEU A 111 -8.21 0.56 2.39
CA LEU A 111 -8.96 -0.39 1.58
C LEU A 111 -8.41 -1.80 1.78
N ARG A 112 -9.32 -2.77 1.78
CA ARG A 112 -8.99 -4.19 1.72
C ARG A 112 -9.26 -4.69 0.31
N VAL A 113 -8.25 -5.27 -0.32
CA VAL A 113 -8.32 -5.78 -1.70
C VAL A 113 -8.18 -7.30 -1.68
N SER A 114 -9.11 -8.01 -2.31
CA SER A 114 -9.05 -9.47 -2.54
C SER A 114 -8.34 -9.79 -3.85
N ARG A 115 -8.07 -11.09 -4.10
CA ARG A 115 -7.46 -11.58 -5.36
C ARG A 115 -8.29 -11.22 -6.60
N ASP A 116 -9.60 -11.22 -6.44
CA ASP A 116 -10.57 -10.77 -7.44
C ASP A 116 -11.39 -9.63 -6.82
N PRO A 117 -10.96 -8.37 -7.01
CA PRO A 117 -11.65 -7.24 -6.44
C PRO A 117 -12.80 -6.80 -7.35
N ASP A 118 -13.98 -6.61 -6.76
CA ASP A 118 -15.02 -5.80 -7.37
C ASP A 118 -14.53 -4.35 -7.44
N MET A 119 -14.07 -3.94 -8.62
CA MET A 119 -13.50 -2.61 -8.86
C MET A 119 -14.51 -1.49 -8.61
N TRP A 120 -15.78 -1.72 -8.94
CA TRP A 120 -16.83 -0.73 -8.68
C TRP A 120 -16.97 -0.48 -7.18
N ARG A 121 -17.08 -1.57 -6.41
CA ARG A 121 -17.18 -1.50 -4.95
C ARG A 121 -15.93 -0.89 -4.32
N LEU A 122 -14.74 -1.31 -4.75
CA LEU A 122 -13.47 -0.81 -4.22
C LEU A 122 -13.33 0.71 -4.39
N LEU A 123 -13.63 1.23 -5.58
CA LEU A 123 -13.51 2.66 -5.86
C LEU A 123 -14.63 3.45 -5.17
N THR A 124 -15.84 2.89 -5.05
CA THR A 124 -16.94 3.51 -4.30
C THR A 124 -16.59 3.62 -2.81
N ASP A 125 -16.02 2.55 -2.23
CA ASP A 125 -15.55 2.53 -0.85
C ASP A 125 -14.44 3.58 -0.63
N MET A 126 -13.55 3.78 -1.61
CA MET A 126 -12.53 4.83 -1.57
C MET A 126 -13.16 6.23 -1.55
N ILE A 127 -14.08 6.52 -2.47
CA ILE A 127 -14.77 7.82 -2.57
C ILE A 127 -15.49 8.17 -1.28
N SER A 128 -16.18 7.18 -0.69
CA SER A 128 -16.87 7.34 0.60
C SER A 128 -15.92 7.73 1.73
N GLN A 129 -14.73 7.11 1.80
CA GLN A 129 -13.74 7.41 2.84
C GLN A 129 -13.06 8.77 2.65
N ILE A 130 -12.75 9.18 1.41
CA ILE A 130 -12.18 10.50 1.13
C ILE A 130 -13.22 11.63 1.16
N LYS A 131 -14.50 11.29 1.43
CA LYS A 131 -15.65 12.22 1.47
C LYS A 131 -15.78 13.07 0.21
N ALA A 132 -15.35 12.54 -0.94
CA ALA A 132 -15.59 13.20 -2.21
C ALA A 132 -17.09 13.12 -2.52
N PRO A 133 -17.74 14.19 -3.01
CA PRO A 133 -19.15 14.14 -3.36
C PRO A 133 -19.43 12.97 -4.30
N LEU A 134 -20.56 12.30 -4.14
CA LEU A 134 -21.03 11.30 -5.11
C LEU A 134 -22.16 11.97 -5.90
N THR A 135 -21.89 12.43 -7.12
CA THR A 135 -22.96 12.98 -7.98
C THR A 135 -23.69 11.83 -8.68
N HIS A 136 -24.98 12.00 -8.91
CA HIS A 136 -25.92 11.00 -9.45
C HIS A 136 -25.63 10.52 -10.90
N THR A 137 -24.48 10.89 -11.47
CA THR A 137 -24.13 10.70 -12.89
C THR A 137 -23.02 9.67 -13.13
N ILE A 138 -22.55 8.97 -12.09
CA ILE A 138 -21.48 7.99 -12.24
C ILE A 138 -22.10 6.66 -12.67
N SER A 139 -21.91 6.30 -13.94
CA SER A 139 -22.43 5.05 -14.51
C SER A 139 -21.38 3.94 -14.60
N ASP A 140 -20.09 4.26 -14.46
CA ASP A 140 -19.00 3.32 -14.71
C ASP A 140 -17.74 3.55 -13.84
N VAL A 141 -16.84 2.56 -13.88
CA VAL A 141 -15.59 2.53 -13.12
C VAL A 141 -14.66 3.68 -13.53
N GLN A 142 -14.66 4.07 -14.81
CA GLN A 142 -13.83 5.18 -15.31
C GLN A 142 -14.28 6.51 -14.71
N GLY A 143 -15.58 6.74 -14.57
CA GLY A 143 -16.15 7.86 -13.86
C GLY A 143 -15.68 7.92 -12.41
N LEU A 144 -15.65 6.79 -11.70
CA LEU A 144 -15.13 6.71 -10.32
C LEU A 144 -13.64 7.08 -10.27
N THR A 145 -12.81 6.51 -11.15
CA THR A 145 -11.37 6.82 -11.23
C THR A 145 -11.13 8.30 -11.48
N GLY A 146 -11.84 8.90 -12.45
CA GLY A 146 -11.71 10.32 -12.77
C GLY A 146 -12.07 11.25 -11.59
N ARG A 147 -12.97 10.84 -10.70
CA ARG A 147 -13.28 11.62 -9.48
C ARG A 147 -12.18 11.53 -8.44
N ILE A 148 -11.65 10.34 -8.21
CA ILE A 148 -10.55 10.11 -7.27
C ILE A 148 -9.34 10.93 -7.68
N THR A 149 -9.06 11.07 -8.98
CA THR A 149 -7.92 11.88 -9.46
C THR A 149 -8.22 13.38 -9.45
N LYS A 150 -9.45 13.81 -9.74
CA LYS A 150 -9.80 15.24 -9.81
C LYS A 150 -10.02 15.89 -8.44
N HIS A 151 -10.66 15.19 -7.50
CA HIS A 151 -11.05 15.76 -6.21
C HIS A 151 -9.86 16.29 -5.39
N PRO A 152 -8.72 15.59 -5.30
CA PRO A 152 -7.53 16.12 -4.61
C PRO A 152 -6.88 17.29 -5.35
N THR A 153 -7.00 17.37 -6.68
CA THR A 153 -6.40 18.42 -7.51
C THR A 153 -7.24 19.71 -7.53
N GLN A 154 -8.56 19.61 -7.43
CA GLN A 154 -9.48 20.75 -7.55
C GLN A 154 -9.31 21.77 -6.41
N ILE A 155 -8.88 21.33 -5.21
CA ILE A 155 -8.65 22.21 -4.05
C ILE A 155 -7.28 22.87 -4.09
N LEU A 156 -6.30 22.27 -4.77
CA LEU A 156 -4.99 22.89 -4.97
C LEU A 156 -5.01 24.05 -5.98
N ALA A 157 -6.14 24.24 -6.69
CA ALA A 157 -6.34 25.30 -7.68
C ALA A 157 -7.17 26.49 -7.16
N GLU A 158 -7.81 26.36 -5.99
CA GLU A 158 -8.52 27.45 -5.33
C GLU A 158 -7.53 28.19 -4.41
N PRO A 159 -7.17 29.45 -4.69
CA PRO A 159 -6.39 30.24 -3.74
C PRO A 159 -7.25 30.45 -2.49
N HIS A 160 -6.72 30.11 -1.32
CA HIS A 160 -7.27 30.60 -0.07
C HIS A 160 -7.24 32.14 -0.11
N ILE A 161 -8.42 32.75 -0.24
CA ILE A 161 -8.67 34.17 -0.01
C ILE A 161 -8.78 34.39 1.49
#